data_AF-A0A915CUY0-F1
#
_entry.id   AF-A0A915CUY0-F1
#
_cell.length_a   1.000
_cell.length_b   1.000
_cell.length_c   1.000
_cell.angle_alpha   90.00
_cell.angle_beta   90.00
_cell.angle_gamma   90.00
#
_symmetry.space_group_name_H-M   'P 1'
#
loop_
_entity.id
_entity.type
_entity.pdbx_description
1 polymer ?
#
loop_
_entity_poly.entity_id
_entity_poly.type
_entity_poly.pdbx_seq_one_letter_code
_entity_poly.pdbx_strand_id
1 'polypeptide(L)'
;MSSNVWKLKLFKKISPEETICEKCNPPVTINTKDGSTKLLKRHVQVHPEAAKIFTKLEEGVPTQDISQFMMKEKSDSVSVLDKKILNFLASNCLPFSIMEEKSFKNLLSINDRTSLQGRRHYSDWVLHRFYKEMKNKSKEKLSMITSLSFTTDIWSGPTESFIRFVELI
;
A
#
# COMPACT_ATOMS: atom_id res chain seq x y z
N MET A 1 -30.65 -2.45 -31.46
CA MET A 1 -31.26 -1.50 -30.50
C MET A 1 -30.58 -0.14 -30.66
N SER A 2 -31.32 0.90 -31.04
CA SER A 2 -30.78 2.26 -31.21
C SER A 2 -30.45 2.89 -29.85
N SER A 3 -29.20 3.34 -29.66
CA SER A 3 -28.69 3.98 -28.44
C SER A 3 -29.60 5.14 -27.95
N ASN A 4 -29.81 5.24 -26.64
CA ASN A 4 -30.65 6.27 -26.00
C ASN A 4 -30.19 7.71 -26.29
N VAL A 5 -28.92 7.90 -26.71
CA VAL A 5 -28.36 9.22 -27.05
C VAL A 5 -29.14 9.92 -28.17
N TRP A 6 -29.72 9.16 -29.11
CA TRP A 6 -30.50 9.73 -30.22
C TRP A 6 -31.87 10.25 -29.77
N LYS A 7 -32.38 9.83 -28.60
CA LYS A 7 -33.65 10.30 -28.04
C LYS A 7 -33.58 11.74 -27.53
N LEU A 8 -32.36 12.26 -27.31
CA LEU A 8 -32.14 13.63 -26.83
C LEU A 8 -32.42 14.71 -27.88
N LYS A 9 -32.61 14.34 -29.16
CA LYS A 9 -32.84 15.25 -30.29
C LYS A 9 -31.82 16.40 -30.41
N LEU A 10 -30.60 16.19 -29.92
CA LEU A 10 -29.49 17.14 -30.03
C LEU A 10 -28.68 16.96 -31.31
N PHE A 11 -28.71 15.75 -31.85
CA PHE A 11 -27.77 15.29 -32.85
C PHE A 11 -28.48 15.00 -34.17
N LYS A 12 -27.91 15.50 -35.26
CA LYS A 12 -28.37 15.26 -36.63
C LYS A 12 -27.26 14.61 -37.44
N LYS A 13 -27.55 13.48 -38.09
CA LYS A 13 -26.59 12.81 -38.96
C LYS A 13 -26.44 13.60 -40.25
N ILE A 14 -25.20 13.94 -40.60
CA ILE A 14 -24.85 14.57 -41.89
C ILE A 14 -24.40 13.48 -42.86
N SER A 15 -23.59 12.54 -42.38
CA SER A 15 -23.09 11.39 -43.15
C SER A 15 -23.02 10.14 -42.25
N PRO A 16 -22.71 8.95 -42.77
CA PRO A 16 -22.53 7.74 -41.96
C PRO A 16 -21.47 7.89 -40.85
N GLU A 17 -20.49 8.76 -41.07
CA GLU A 17 -19.34 8.98 -40.19
C GLU A 17 -19.38 10.33 -39.46
N GLU A 18 -20.35 11.20 -39.76
CA GLU A 18 -20.40 12.54 -39.20
C GLU A 18 -21.79 12.92 -38.69
N THR A 19 -21.82 13.41 -37.46
CA THR A 19 -23.01 13.86 -36.77
C THR A 19 -22.78 15.25 -36.21
N ILE A 20 -23.72 16.18 -36.39
CA ILE A 20 -23.63 17.54 -35.87
C ILE A 20 -24.51 17.73 -34.63
N CYS A 21 -24.02 18.50 -33.66
CA CYS A 21 -24.82 19.03 -32.56
C CYS A 21 -25.34 20.44 -32.91
N GLU A 22 -26.66 20.56 -33.09
CA GLU A 22 -27.30 21.84 -33.46
C GLU A 22 -27.54 22.77 -32.26
N LYS A 23 -27.34 22.28 -31.02
CA LYS A 23 -27.45 23.11 -29.81
C LYS A 23 -26.16 23.82 -29.43
N CYS A 24 -25.02 23.46 -30.02
CA CYS A 24 -23.79 24.20 -29.84
C CYS A 24 -23.79 25.47 -30.69
N ASN A 25 -23.24 26.56 -30.16
CA ASN A 25 -22.96 27.77 -30.92
C ASN A 25 -21.47 28.13 -30.78
N PRO A 26 -20.64 27.98 -31.83
CA PRO A 26 -20.98 27.44 -33.15
C PRO A 26 -21.32 25.93 -33.13
N PRO A 27 -22.06 25.41 -34.13
CA PRO A 27 -22.38 23.98 -34.23
C PRO A 27 -21.13 23.10 -34.28
N VAL A 28 -21.14 22.00 -33.54
CA VAL A 28 -19.99 21.09 -33.43
C VAL A 28 -20.24 19.81 -34.20
N THR A 29 -19.35 19.50 -35.15
CA THR A 29 -19.34 18.20 -35.85
C THR A 29 -18.56 17.17 -35.06
N ILE A 30 -19.15 16.00 -34.88
CA ILE A 30 -18.60 14.86 -34.15
C ILE A 30 -18.44 13.71 -35.14
N ASN A 31 -17.20 13.26 -35.33
CA ASN A 31 -16.93 12.10 -36.16
C ASN A 31 -17.31 10.82 -35.40
N THR A 32 -18.25 10.06 -35.93
CA THR A 32 -18.71 8.78 -35.41
C THR A 32 -18.22 7.66 -36.32
N LYS A 33 -16.92 7.37 -36.30
CA LYS A 33 -16.36 6.18 -36.98
C LYS A 33 -17.20 4.94 -36.65
N ASP A 34 -17.63 4.24 -37.71
CA ASP A 34 -18.40 2.98 -37.66
C ASP A 34 -19.73 3.06 -36.88
N GLY A 35 -20.37 4.23 -36.81
CA GLY A 35 -21.66 4.39 -36.13
C GLY A 35 -21.60 4.31 -34.60
N SER A 36 -20.40 4.41 -34.01
CA SER A 36 -20.18 4.43 -32.57
C SER A 36 -20.82 5.66 -31.90
N THR A 37 -21.54 5.45 -30.80
CA THR A 37 -22.20 6.53 -30.04
C THR A 37 -21.39 7.07 -28.86
N LYS A 38 -20.17 6.57 -28.63
CA LYS A 38 -19.34 6.94 -27.47
C LYS A 38 -19.02 8.44 -27.42
N LEU A 39 -18.68 9.02 -28.57
CA LEU A 39 -18.33 10.43 -28.68
C LEU A 39 -19.55 11.34 -28.50
N LEU A 40 -20.72 10.91 -28.98
CA LEU A 40 -22.00 11.59 -28.74
C LEU A 40 -22.33 11.61 -27.24
N LYS A 41 -22.21 10.46 -26.55
CA LYS A 41 -22.44 10.37 -25.09
C LYS A 41 -21.51 11.29 -24.30
N ARG A 42 -20.22 11.36 -24.69
CA ARG A 42 -19.26 12.28 -24.07
C ARG A 42 -19.64 13.73 -24.31
N HIS A 43 -20.06 14.08 -25.52
CA HIS A 43 -20.45 15.45 -25.87
C HIS A 43 -21.72 15.92 -25.14
N VAL A 44 -22.68 15.04 -24.85
CA VAL A 44 -23.88 15.39 -24.07
C VAL A 44 -23.55 16.05 -22.72
N GLN A 45 -22.41 15.73 -22.11
CA GLN A 45 -21.97 16.33 -20.84
C GLN A 45 -21.69 17.84 -20.93
N VAL A 46 -21.47 18.37 -22.13
CA VAL A 46 -21.32 19.80 -22.39
C VAL A 46 -22.68 20.53 -22.31
N HIS A 47 -23.79 19.79 -22.32
CA HIS A 47 -25.15 20.31 -22.20
C HIS A 47 -25.78 19.83 -20.88
N PRO A 48 -25.71 20.62 -19.78
CA PRO A 48 -26.13 20.18 -18.43
C PRO A 48 -27.55 19.62 -18.37
N GLU A 49 -28.50 20.26 -19.07
CA GLU A 49 -29.89 19.82 -19.10
C GLU A 49 -30.08 18.52 -19.88
N ALA A 50 -29.34 18.33 -20.97
CA ALA A 50 -29.40 17.09 -21.74
C ALA A 50 -28.67 15.93 -21.04
N ALA A 51 -27.60 16.23 -20.29
CA ALA A 51 -26.89 15.27 -19.46
C ALA A 51 -27.81 14.69 -18.37
N LYS A 52 -28.56 15.54 -17.66
CA LYS A 52 -29.56 15.08 -16.67
C LYS A 52 -30.62 14.16 -17.27
N ILE A 53 -31.13 14.50 -18.47
CA ILE A 53 -32.10 13.67 -19.18
C ILE A 53 -31.46 12.34 -19.61
N PHE A 54 -30.22 12.37 -20.09
CA PHE A 54 -29.50 11.18 -20.53
C PHE A 54 -29.21 10.20 -19.40
N THR A 55 -28.76 10.69 -18.23
CA THR A 55 -28.51 9.86 -17.05
C THR A 55 -29.78 9.13 -16.61
N LYS A 56 -30.92 9.83 -16.54
CA LYS A 56 -32.23 9.22 -16.23
C LYS A 56 -32.66 8.16 -17.24
N LEU A 57 -32.24 8.28 -18.50
CA LEU A 57 -32.51 7.30 -19.55
C LEU A 57 -31.58 6.08 -19.48
N GLU A 58 -30.43 6.16 -18.82
CA GLU A 58 -29.48 5.03 -18.62
C GLU A 58 -29.71 4.30 -17.28
N GLU A 59 -30.22 4.98 -16.24
CA GLU A 59 -30.55 4.44 -14.91
C GLU A 59 -31.57 3.27 -14.92
N GLY A 60 -32.23 3.01 -16.05
CA GLY A 60 -33.14 1.86 -16.24
C GLY A 60 -32.45 0.53 -16.61
N VAL A 61 -31.12 0.48 -16.74
CA VAL A 61 -30.38 -0.74 -17.07
C VAL A 61 -29.52 -1.14 -15.86
N PRO A 62 -29.78 -2.28 -15.18
CA PRO A 62 -28.94 -2.73 -14.08
C PRO A 62 -27.58 -3.16 -14.63
N THR A 63 -26.57 -2.30 -14.54
CA THR A 63 -25.18 -2.69 -14.69
C THR A 63 -24.75 -3.40 -13.41
N GLN A 64 -24.47 -4.70 -13.49
CA GLN A 64 -23.78 -5.41 -12.41
C GLN A 64 -22.42 -4.73 -12.19
N ASP A 65 -22.30 -4.00 -11.09
CA ASP A 65 -21.08 -3.34 -10.70
C ASP A 65 -20.08 -4.38 -10.16
N ILE A 66 -19.27 -4.92 -11.07
CA ILE A 66 -18.16 -5.81 -10.77
C ILE A 66 -16.97 -5.07 -10.14
N SER A 67 -17.03 -3.75 -9.95
CA SER A 67 -15.94 -2.99 -9.31
C SER A 67 -15.69 -3.46 -7.88
N GLN A 68 -16.70 -4.00 -7.20
CA GLN A 68 -16.56 -4.58 -5.87
C GLN A 68 -15.76 -5.89 -5.85
N PHE A 69 -15.60 -6.55 -7.00
CA PHE A 69 -14.74 -7.73 -7.20
C PHE A 69 -13.37 -7.41 -7.81
N MET A 70 -13.14 -6.17 -8.23
CA MET A 70 -11.79 -5.75 -8.62
C MET A 70 -10.99 -5.50 -7.33
N MET A 71 -10.02 -6.38 -7.06
CA MET A 71 -8.99 -6.07 -6.08
C MET A 71 -8.45 -4.69 -6.42
N LYS A 72 -8.54 -3.75 -5.48
CA LYS A 72 -7.91 -2.45 -5.57
C LYS A 72 -6.45 -2.70 -5.97
N GLU A 73 -6.08 -2.35 -7.20
CA GLU A 73 -4.69 -2.44 -7.65
C GLU A 73 -3.85 -1.73 -6.59
N LYS A 74 -3.00 -2.48 -5.89
CA LYS A 74 -1.96 -1.85 -5.07
C LYS A 74 -1.19 -1.00 -6.04
N SER A 75 -1.12 0.30 -5.80
CA SER A 75 -0.27 1.18 -6.61
C SER A 75 1.10 0.53 -6.73
N ASP A 76 1.54 0.22 -7.95
CA ASP A 76 2.85 -0.39 -8.24
C ASP A 76 4.05 0.47 -7.79
N SER A 77 3.79 1.60 -7.14
CA SER A 77 4.81 2.49 -6.61
C SER A 77 5.43 1.90 -5.35
N VAL A 78 6.58 1.24 -5.53
CA VAL A 78 7.52 0.92 -4.46
C VAL A 78 7.95 2.22 -3.76
N SER A 79 7.70 2.32 -2.45
CA SER A 79 8.00 3.54 -1.69
C SER A 79 9.51 3.76 -1.53
N VAL A 80 9.91 4.98 -1.18
CA VAL A 80 11.32 5.29 -0.86
C VAL A 80 11.80 4.47 0.35
N LEU A 81 10.91 4.20 1.31
CA LEU A 81 11.21 3.39 2.48
C LEU A 81 11.48 1.94 2.07
N ASP A 82 10.63 1.36 1.22
CA ASP A 82 10.78 -0.02 0.74
C ASP A 82 12.13 -0.22 0.04
N LYS A 83 12.54 0.74 -0.81
CA LYS A 83 13.85 0.72 -1.48
C LYS A 83 15.01 0.76 -0.49
N LYS A 84 14.94 1.61 0.53
CA LYS A 84 15.98 1.72 1.56
C LYS A 84 16.09 0.45 2.40
N ILE A 85 14.96 -0.13 2.78
CA ILE A 85 14.90 -1.39 3.52
C ILE A 85 15.49 -2.52 2.69
N LEU A 86 15.07 -2.65 1.42
CA LEU A 86 15.59 -3.70 0.54
C LEU A 86 17.11 -3.56 0.33
N ASN A 87 17.60 -2.33 0.16
CA ASN A 87 19.03 -2.07 0.08
C ASN A 87 19.77 -2.44 1.38
N PHE A 88 19.20 -2.12 2.54
CA PHE A 88 19.76 -2.51 3.84
C PHE A 88 19.85 -4.03 3.99
N LEU A 89 18.78 -4.76 3.63
CA LEU A 89 18.79 -6.23 3.70
C LEU A 89 19.81 -6.84 2.75
N ALA A 90 19.79 -6.42 1.48
CA ALA A 90 20.68 -6.96 0.44
C ALA A 90 22.16 -6.65 0.73
N SER A 91 22.48 -5.42 1.13
CA SER A 91 23.86 -4.99 1.38
C SER A 91 24.49 -5.65 2.61
N ASN A 92 23.67 -6.15 3.54
CA ASN A 92 24.14 -6.78 4.78
C ASN A 92 23.84 -8.28 4.85
N CYS A 93 23.34 -8.87 3.75
CA CYS A 93 22.94 -10.28 3.67
C CYS A 93 21.99 -10.71 4.80
N LEU A 94 21.03 -9.84 5.14
CA LEU A 94 20.11 -10.06 6.25
C LEU A 94 18.86 -10.83 5.80
N PRO A 95 18.30 -11.71 6.65
CA PRO A 95 17.07 -12.43 6.33
C PRO A 95 15.85 -11.51 6.35
N PHE A 96 14.84 -11.85 5.54
CA PHE A 96 13.57 -11.11 5.49
C PHE A 96 12.78 -11.15 6.81
N SER A 97 13.00 -12.18 7.64
CA SER A 97 12.32 -12.33 8.94
C SER A 97 12.53 -11.14 9.88
N ILE A 98 13.63 -10.38 9.74
CA ILE A 98 13.88 -9.16 10.52
C ILE A 98 12.75 -8.13 10.37
N MET A 99 12.04 -8.12 9.24
CA MET A 99 10.92 -7.21 9.02
C MET A 99 9.74 -7.48 9.95
N GLU A 100 9.62 -8.71 10.44
CA GLU A 100 8.54 -9.12 11.33
C GLU A 100 8.88 -8.84 12.79
N GLU A 101 10.18 -8.75 13.11
CA GLU A 101 10.70 -8.53 14.46
C GLU A 101 10.20 -7.23 15.08
N LYS A 102 9.66 -7.36 16.29
CA LYS A 102 9.11 -6.23 17.05
C LYS A 102 10.18 -5.17 17.36
N SER A 103 11.41 -5.61 17.66
CA SER A 103 12.54 -4.72 17.92
C SER A 103 12.87 -3.84 16.71
N PHE A 104 12.84 -4.40 15.50
CA PHE A 104 13.09 -3.67 14.26
C PHE A 104 11.96 -2.67 13.94
N LYS A 105 10.70 -3.08 14.08
CA LYS A 105 9.54 -2.17 13.94
C LYS A 105 9.61 -1.01 14.94
N ASN A 106 9.98 -1.29 16.19
CA ASN A 106 10.16 -0.27 17.20
C ASN A 106 11.29 0.70 16.84
N LEU A 107 12.41 0.20 16.30
CA LEU A 107 13.52 1.04 15.83
C LEU A 107 13.05 2.01 14.72
N LEU A 108 12.26 1.54 13.75
CA LEU A 108 11.72 2.39 12.68
C LEU A 108 10.68 3.42 13.17
N SER A 109 10.01 3.15 14.29
CA SER A 109 9.03 4.08 14.88
C SER A 109 9.66 5.28 15.58
N ILE A 110 10.97 5.24 15.84
CA ILE A 110 11.71 6.34 16.45
C ILE A 110 11.78 7.48 15.44
N ASN A 111 10.99 8.53 15.68
CA ASN A 111 11.09 9.79 14.93
C ASN A 111 12.13 10.71 15.58
N ASP A 112 13.36 10.21 15.69
CA ASP A 112 14.49 10.97 16.19
C ASP A 112 15.38 11.39 15.01
N ARG A 113 15.80 12.66 15.02
CA ARG A 113 16.71 13.22 14.02
C ARG A 113 18.17 13.00 14.40
N THR A 114 18.44 12.35 15.54
CA THR A 114 19.80 12.03 15.96
C THR A 114 20.48 11.09 14.96
N SER A 115 21.74 11.37 14.69
CA SER A 115 22.56 10.49 13.86
C SER A 115 22.96 9.25 14.66
N LEU A 116 22.88 8.09 14.02
CA LEU A 116 23.45 6.86 14.55
C LEU A 116 24.95 7.07 14.77
N GLN A 117 25.41 6.69 15.95
CA GLN A 117 26.81 6.83 16.33
C GLN A 117 27.66 5.70 15.75
N GLY A 118 28.98 5.85 15.84
CA GLY A 118 29.90 4.80 15.38
C GLY A 118 29.85 3.54 16.24
N ARG A 119 30.37 2.43 15.70
CA ARG A 119 30.46 1.12 16.37
C ARG A 119 30.95 1.20 17.82
N ARG A 120 32.06 1.93 18.06
CA ARG A 120 32.67 2.06 19.40
C ARG A 120 31.72 2.68 20.43
N HIS A 121 30.88 3.63 20.02
CA HIS A 121 29.88 4.18 20.92
C HIS A 121 28.95 3.08 21.42
N TYR A 122 28.47 2.23 20.51
CA TYR A 122 27.58 1.14 20.88
C TYR A 122 28.29 0.02 21.64
N SER A 123 29.46 -0.44 21.19
CA SER A 123 30.18 -1.55 21.82
C SER A 123 30.82 -1.20 23.15
N ASP A 124 31.50 -0.05 23.23
CA ASP A 124 32.40 0.25 24.34
C ASP A 124 31.68 1.06 25.43
N TRP A 125 30.54 1.68 25.11
CA TRP A 125 29.82 2.54 26.04
C TRP A 125 28.35 2.13 26.23
N VAL A 126 27.52 2.16 25.18
CA VAL A 126 26.08 1.88 25.30
C VAL A 126 25.84 0.47 25.80
N LEU A 127 26.54 -0.53 25.25
CA LEU A 127 26.36 -1.94 25.61
C LEU A 127 26.60 -2.17 27.12
N HIS A 128 27.68 -1.64 27.68
CA HIS A 128 27.99 -1.82 29.10
C HIS A 128 26.93 -1.20 30.00
N ARG A 129 26.45 0.00 29.66
CA ARG A 129 25.40 0.69 30.42
C ARG A 129 24.08 -0.07 30.33
N PHE A 130 23.66 -0.43 29.11
CA PHE A 130 22.42 -1.14 28.85
C PHE A 130 22.40 -2.52 29.50
N TYR A 131 23.52 -3.26 29.43
CA TYR A 131 23.68 -4.54 30.12
C TYR A 131 23.53 -4.39 31.64
N LYS A 132 24.16 -3.38 32.24
CA LYS A 132 24.03 -3.12 33.69
C LYS A 132 22.59 -2.84 34.09
N GLU A 133 21.88 -2.03 33.31
CA GLU A 133 20.47 -1.74 33.52
C GLU A 133 19.61 -3.01 33.45
N MET A 134 19.75 -3.80 32.39
CA MET A 134 18.99 -5.03 32.21
C MET A 134 19.30 -6.07 33.29
N LYS A 135 20.59 -6.23 33.67
CA LYS A 135 21.01 -7.11 34.75
C LYS A 135 20.38 -6.72 36.09
N ASN A 136 20.30 -5.43 36.39
CA ASN A 136 19.68 -4.95 37.62
C ASN A 136 18.17 -5.24 37.62
N LYS A 137 17.46 -4.97 36.51
CA LYS A 137 16.04 -5.32 36.37
C LYS A 137 15.79 -6.82 36.54
N SER A 138 16.64 -7.67 35.96
CA SER A 138 16.54 -9.13 36.15
C SER A 138 16.80 -9.51 37.61
N LYS A 139 17.81 -8.93 38.27
CA LYS A 139 18.09 -9.18 39.70
C LYS A 139 16.92 -8.79 40.60
N GLU A 140 16.29 -7.65 40.34
CA GLU A 140 15.12 -7.19 41.10
C GLU A 140 13.97 -8.21 40.98
N LYS A 141 13.68 -8.66 39.76
CA LYS A 141 12.68 -9.73 39.54
C LYS A 141 13.06 -11.03 40.25
N LEU A 142 14.32 -11.45 40.14
CA LEU A 142 14.83 -12.67 40.76
C LEU A 142 14.87 -12.59 42.29
N SER A 143 14.94 -11.38 42.87
CA SER A 143 14.91 -11.21 44.34
C SER A 143 13.52 -11.48 44.94
N MET A 144 12.47 -11.42 44.12
CA MET A 144 11.09 -11.60 44.55
C MET A 144 10.61 -13.06 44.46
N ILE A 145 11.37 -13.92 43.76
CA ILE A 145 10.99 -15.33 43.56
C ILE A 145 11.62 -16.23 44.63
N THR A 146 10.85 -17.19 45.11
CA THR A 146 11.29 -18.17 46.13
C THR A 146 11.82 -19.46 45.51
N SER A 147 11.49 -19.72 44.25
CA SER A 147 11.90 -20.90 43.52
C SER A 147 12.09 -20.53 42.05
N LEU A 148 13.08 -21.14 41.41
CA LEU A 148 13.44 -20.90 40.03
C LEU A 148 13.64 -22.25 39.36
N SER A 149 13.01 -22.44 38.20
CA SER A 149 13.33 -23.54 37.29
C SER A 149 13.99 -22.95 36.05
N PHE A 150 14.91 -23.71 35.45
CA PHE A 150 15.48 -23.35 34.16
C PHE A 150 15.82 -24.61 33.39
N THR A 151 15.76 -24.49 32.07
CA THR A 151 16.30 -25.49 31.16
C THR A 151 17.65 -25.04 30.65
N THR A 152 18.51 -26.01 30.41
CA THR A 152 19.76 -25.78 29.70
C THR A 152 19.75 -26.59 28.43
N ASP A 153 20.10 -25.95 27.32
CA ASP A 153 20.38 -26.62 26.06
C ASP A 153 21.90 -26.57 25.85
N ILE A 154 22.49 -27.72 25.55
CA ILE A 154 23.92 -27.89 25.37
C ILE A 154 24.12 -28.62 24.04
N TRP A 155 24.85 -27.99 23.14
CA TRP A 155 25.19 -28.58 21.85
C TRP A 155 26.63 -28.25 21.49
N SER A 156 27.23 -29.03 20.58
CA SER A 156 28.57 -28.78 20.08
C SER A 156 28.52 -28.50 18.58
N GLY A 157 29.23 -27.44 18.18
CA GLY A 157 29.55 -27.17 16.80
C GLY A 157 30.89 -27.82 16.40
N PRO A 158 31.34 -27.59 15.16
CA PRO A 158 32.60 -28.14 14.67
C PRO A 158 33.86 -27.66 15.42
N THR A 159 33.81 -26.46 16.01
CA THR A 159 34.99 -25.81 16.64
C THR A 159 34.77 -25.44 18.11
N GLU A 160 33.54 -25.40 18.59
CA GLU A 160 33.21 -24.90 19.92
C GLU A 160 31.93 -25.55 20.47
N SER A 161 31.82 -25.59 21.79
CA SER A 161 30.62 -26.06 22.49
C SER A 161 29.84 -24.88 23.04
N PHE A 162 28.51 -25.00 23.00
CA PHE A 162 27.59 -23.95 23.40
C PHE A 162 26.73 -24.43 24.56
N ILE A 163 26.42 -23.50 25.46
CA ILE A 163 25.45 -23.69 26.53
C ILE A 163 24.48 -22.50 26.55
N ARG A 164 23.19 -22.80 26.60
CA ARG A 164 22.13 -21.81 26.71
C ARG A 164 21.30 -22.11 27.95
N PHE A 165 21.16 -21.11 28.81
CA PHE A 165 20.23 -21.13 29.94
C PHE A 165 18.94 -20.42 29.55
N VAL A 166 17.79 -21.04 29.83
CA VAL A 166 16.46 -20.45 29.63
C VAL A 166 15.69 -20.58 30.93
N GLU A 167 15.25 -19.45 31.50
CA GLU A 167 14.38 -19.46 32.68
C GLU A 167 12.99 -20.01 32.32
N LEU A 168 12.46 -20.87 33.19
CA LEU A 168 11.08 -21.31 33.18
C LEU A 168 10.40 -20.68 34.39
N ILE A 169 9.64 -19.60 34.14
CA ILE A 169 8.79 -18.95 35.15
C ILE A 169 7.44 -19.67 35.19
#